data_AF-V4RSE8-F1
#
_entry.id   AF-V4RSE8-F1
#
_cell.length_a   1.000
_cell.length_b   1.000
_cell.length_c   1.000
_cell.angle_alpha   90.00
_cell.angle_beta   90.00
_cell.angle_gamma   90.00
#
_symmetry.space_group_name_H-M   'P 1'
#
loop_
_entity.id
_entity.type
_entity.pdbx_description
1 polymer ?
#
loop_
_entity_poly.entity_id
_entity_poly.type
_entity_poly.pdbx_seq_one_letter_code
_entity_poly.pdbx_strand_id
1 'polypeptide(L)'
;MVNSAAITKFDERYDVAFGINTLGVIHLVNFAKKCVKLKVFVHVSTAYVAGERTGLILENPLDGASGLDFDAEMKVIDQKLNELKTKGAPQKEITLFMKNLGTERAKLHGWPNTYVFTKTMGEMLMQQSKENLSLVIIRPTVVSGTYKEPFPGWVEDLKTINTLFVASAQGNLPCLVGETKIIMDVIPVDMVVNAMIVAMVAHAKQPSDANIYHVGSSLRNPVTLVSILDYGFVYFTKKPWINKQGKPVKVSKIILFSSIASFHGYMQIRYLLPLKGLQVANTVFHNFFKGVYNDLRKKVKFVMRVVEIYKPYFYFNGIFDDTNTEKLRMTARGSRTETDLFYFDPDSIEWRDYFMNTHIPGVEKLLQQKRSFPKTKVFRSGHVPSDKTITDRVMPMTFIQSSRMGNTHFPVSHRDKTYFQRQRLSKMTLNVLRNQIGAAPICCWKPMSGIYAL
;
A
#
# COMPACT_ATOMS: atom_id res chain seq x y z
N MET A 1 -20.65 4.57 -0.30
CA MET A 1 -19.68 4.33 0.79
C MET A 1 -18.44 3.72 0.16
N VAL A 2 -17.25 4.21 0.48
CA VAL A 2 -15.99 3.64 -0.04
C VAL A 2 -15.23 3.04 1.13
N ASN A 3 -14.96 1.74 1.06
CA ASN A 3 -14.12 1.02 2.00
C ASN A 3 -12.72 0.82 1.40
N SER A 4 -11.79 1.70 1.78
CA SER A 4 -10.36 1.61 1.47
C SER A 4 -9.49 1.32 2.71
N ALA A 5 -10.10 1.07 3.87
CA ALA A 5 -9.36 0.76 5.09
C ALA A 5 -8.74 -0.64 4.99
N ALA A 6 -7.41 -0.72 5.09
CA ALA A 6 -6.69 -1.98 4.99
C ALA A 6 -5.30 -1.91 5.66
N ILE A 7 -4.81 -3.08 6.10
CA ILE A 7 -3.39 -3.31 6.33
C ILE A 7 -2.80 -3.85 5.03
N THR A 8 -1.86 -3.10 4.42
CA THR A 8 -1.23 -3.44 3.13
C THR A 8 0.17 -4.05 3.25
N LYS A 9 0.58 -4.41 4.47
CA LYS A 9 1.90 -4.95 4.75
C LYS A 9 1.89 -6.47 4.65
N PHE A 10 2.75 -7.02 3.79
CA PHE A 10 2.79 -8.46 3.49
C PHE A 10 3.15 -9.33 4.71
N ASP A 11 3.96 -8.80 5.64
CA ASP A 11 4.41 -9.49 6.85
C ASP A 11 3.78 -8.91 8.13
N GLU A 12 2.52 -8.47 8.13
CA GLU A 12 1.86 -8.07 9.38
C GLU A 12 1.46 -9.27 10.24
N ARG A 13 1.31 -9.05 11.56
CA ARG A 13 0.74 -10.03 12.48
C ARG A 13 -0.61 -10.54 11.97
N TYR A 14 -0.81 -11.85 12.01
CA TYR A 14 -2.00 -12.47 11.44
C TYR A 14 -3.29 -11.99 12.10
N ASP A 15 -3.33 -11.89 13.43
CA ASP A 15 -4.48 -11.40 14.18
C ASP A 15 -4.89 -9.98 13.77
N VAL A 16 -3.90 -9.10 13.56
CA VAL A 16 -4.13 -7.71 13.16
C VAL A 16 -4.61 -7.63 11.71
N ALA A 17 -3.96 -8.36 10.79
CA ALA A 17 -4.32 -8.36 9.38
C ALA A 17 -5.72 -8.95 9.17
N PHE A 18 -6.04 -10.08 9.83
CA PHE A 18 -7.36 -10.71 9.80
C PHE A 18 -8.43 -9.80 10.38
N GLY A 19 -8.19 -9.20 11.55
CA GLY A 19 -9.14 -8.28 12.17
C GLY A 19 -9.50 -7.08 11.28
N ILE A 20 -8.53 -6.51 10.56
CA ILE A 20 -8.76 -5.32 9.72
C ILE A 20 -9.28 -5.69 8.33
N ASN A 21 -8.58 -6.58 7.61
CA ASN A 21 -8.88 -6.88 6.21
C ASN A 21 -10.03 -7.87 6.04
N THR A 22 -10.33 -8.69 7.06
CA THR A 22 -11.38 -9.71 7.03
C THR A 22 -12.59 -9.27 7.85
N LEU A 23 -12.46 -9.18 9.19
CA LEU A 23 -13.59 -8.89 10.08
C LEU A 23 -14.09 -7.44 9.92
N GLY A 24 -13.16 -6.48 9.76
CA GLY A 24 -13.49 -5.08 9.54
C GLY A 24 -14.36 -4.86 8.29
N VAL A 25 -14.19 -5.68 7.26
CA VAL A 25 -15.04 -5.66 6.07
C VAL A 25 -16.47 -6.05 6.42
N ILE A 26 -16.67 -7.11 7.20
CA ILE A 26 -18.00 -7.57 7.61
C ILE A 26 -18.70 -6.55 8.50
N HIS A 27 -17.98 -5.89 9.41
CA HIS A 27 -18.55 -4.80 10.19
C HIS A 27 -19.05 -3.65 9.31
N LEU A 28 -18.30 -3.30 8.26
CA LEU A 28 -18.70 -2.27 7.30
C LEU A 28 -19.87 -2.69 6.43
N VAL A 29 -19.94 -3.96 6.01
CA VAL A 29 -21.11 -4.49 5.28
C VAL A 29 -22.36 -4.41 6.15
N ASN A 30 -22.28 -4.85 7.41
CA ASN A 30 -23.40 -4.82 8.35
C ASN A 30 -23.86 -3.39 8.65
N PHE A 31 -22.93 -2.43 8.69
CA PHE A 31 -23.26 -1.01 8.80
C PHE A 31 -23.88 -0.46 7.51
N ALA A 32 -23.33 -0.81 6.35
CA ALA A 32 -23.81 -0.38 5.04
C ALA A 32 -25.26 -0.82 4.78
N LYS A 33 -25.63 -2.04 5.17
CA LYS A 33 -27.02 -2.54 5.08
C LYS A 33 -28.04 -1.69 5.85
N LYS A 34 -27.62 -1.07 6.96
CA LYS A 34 -28.47 -0.19 7.76
C LYS A 34 -28.62 1.22 7.15
N CYS A 35 -27.83 1.55 6.14
CA CYS A 35 -27.85 2.86 5.50
C CYS A 35 -28.89 2.91 4.37
N VAL A 36 -30.14 3.28 4.67
CA VAL A 36 -31.27 3.25 3.70
C VAL A 36 -31.11 4.13 2.46
N LYS A 37 -30.22 5.14 2.50
CA LYS A 37 -29.92 6.03 1.36
C LYS A 37 -28.63 5.64 0.62
N LEU A 38 -28.00 4.53 0.99
CA LEU A 38 -26.76 4.08 0.38
C LEU A 38 -27.04 3.50 -1.00
N LYS A 39 -26.53 4.16 -2.04
CA LYS A 39 -26.69 3.69 -3.43
C LYS A 39 -25.67 2.64 -3.84
N VAL A 40 -24.41 2.81 -3.43
CA VAL A 40 -23.29 1.96 -3.82
C VAL A 40 -22.31 1.81 -2.66
N PHE A 41 -21.88 0.58 -2.41
CA PHE A 41 -20.78 0.23 -1.54
C PHE A 41 -19.59 -0.22 -2.38
N VAL A 42 -18.47 0.50 -2.29
CA VAL A 42 -17.24 0.16 -2.98
C VAL A 42 -16.26 -0.43 -2.00
N HIS A 43 -15.64 -1.55 -2.37
CA HIS A 43 -14.51 -2.11 -1.65
C HIS A 43 -13.25 -2.11 -2.50
N VAL A 44 -12.16 -1.60 -1.93
CA VAL A 44 -10.83 -1.68 -2.54
C VAL A 44 -10.16 -2.98 -2.10
N SER A 45 -10.10 -3.95 -3.01
CA SER A 45 -9.38 -5.21 -2.89
C SER A 45 -7.98 -5.13 -3.50
N THR A 46 -7.49 -6.19 -4.13
CA THR A 46 -6.26 -6.23 -4.93
C THR A 46 -6.41 -7.29 -6.02
N ALA A 47 -5.83 -7.09 -7.20
CA ALA A 47 -5.85 -8.11 -8.27
C ALA A 47 -5.16 -9.42 -7.83
N TYR A 48 -4.21 -9.32 -6.89
CA TYR A 48 -3.46 -10.47 -6.37
C TYR A 48 -4.28 -11.43 -5.50
N VAL A 49 -5.55 -11.15 -5.18
CA VAL A 49 -6.45 -12.17 -4.58
C VAL A 49 -6.53 -13.44 -5.43
N ALA A 50 -6.14 -13.36 -6.71
CA ALA A 50 -5.92 -14.48 -7.60
C ALA A 50 -4.89 -15.54 -7.11
N GLY A 51 -4.09 -15.23 -6.08
CA GLY A 51 -3.14 -16.18 -5.50
C GLY A 51 -2.03 -16.55 -6.46
N GLU A 52 -1.78 -17.84 -6.64
CA GLU A 52 -0.73 -18.39 -7.52
C GLU A 52 -1.22 -18.74 -8.93
N ARG A 53 -2.41 -18.27 -9.34
CA ARG A 53 -2.93 -18.48 -10.69
C ARG A 53 -1.99 -17.88 -11.75
N THR A 54 -1.97 -18.52 -12.91
CA THR A 54 -1.14 -18.14 -14.06
C THR A 54 -1.99 -17.97 -15.31
N GLY A 55 -1.44 -17.37 -16.37
CA GLY A 55 -2.17 -17.08 -17.59
C GLY A 55 -3.12 -15.89 -17.44
N LEU A 56 -4.21 -15.88 -18.19
CA LEU A 56 -5.20 -14.81 -18.15
C LEU A 56 -6.13 -14.96 -16.94
N ILE A 57 -6.21 -13.93 -16.10
CA ILE A 57 -6.98 -13.90 -14.85
C ILE A 57 -8.16 -12.96 -15.02
N LEU A 58 -9.36 -13.53 -15.08
CA LEU A 58 -10.61 -12.81 -15.36
C LEU A 58 -11.13 -11.99 -14.17
N GLU A 59 -11.89 -10.93 -14.45
CA GLU A 59 -12.62 -10.10 -13.47
C GLU A 59 -13.86 -10.81 -12.89
N ASN A 60 -13.67 -12.04 -12.42
CA ASN A 60 -14.73 -12.87 -11.86
C ASN A 60 -14.69 -12.88 -10.33
N PRO A 61 -15.81 -13.26 -9.69
CA PRO A 61 -15.84 -13.65 -8.28
C PRO A 61 -14.76 -14.70 -7.97
N LEU A 62 -14.44 -14.84 -6.70
CA LEU A 62 -13.42 -15.80 -6.29
C LEU A 62 -14.01 -17.22 -6.34
N ASP A 63 -13.78 -17.93 -7.45
CA ASP A 63 -14.29 -19.29 -7.70
C ASP A 63 -13.70 -20.40 -6.79
N GLY A 64 -12.80 -20.06 -5.86
CA GLY A 64 -11.76 -21.00 -5.41
C GLY A 64 -11.52 -21.16 -3.91
N ALA A 65 -12.48 -20.88 -3.03
CA ALA A 65 -12.32 -21.26 -1.62
C ALA A 65 -13.53 -22.02 -1.07
N SER A 66 -13.98 -23.00 -1.86
CA SER A 66 -14.90 -24.07 -1.45
C SER A 66 -14.41 -24.94 -0.28
N GLY A 67 -13.28 -24.59 0.38
CA GLY A 67 -12.79 -25.22 1.60
C GLY A 67 -12.16 -24.27 2.63
N LEU A 68 -12.24 -22.94 2.44
CA LEU A 68 -11.70 -22.02 3.43
C LEU A 68 -12.71 -21.78 4.56
N ASP A 69 -12.43 -22.34 5.73
CA ASP A 69 -13.25 -22.17 6.92
C ASP A 69 -12.77 -20.95 7.74
N PHE A 70 -13.52 -19.85 7.64
CA PHE A 70 -13.21 -18.59 8.34
C PHE A 70 -13.27 -18.74 9.86
N ASP A 71 -14.21 -19.55 10.38
CA ASP A 71 -14.35 -19.79 11.81
C ASP A 71 -13.18 -20.63 12.32
N ALA A 72 -12.69 -21.58 11.52
CA ALA A 72 -11.48 -22.33 11.84
C ALA A 72 -10.24 -21.41 11.87
N GLU A 73 -10.07 -20.50 10.90
CA GLU A 73 -8.97 -19.53 10.92
C GLU A 73 -9.03 -18.62 12.16
N MET A 74 -10.22 -18.13 12.51
CA MET A 74 -10.42 -17.30 13.70
C MET A 74 -10.07 -18.07 14.98
N LYS A 75 -10.54 -19.32 15.09
CA LYS A 75 -10.19 -20.21 16.23
C LYS A 75 -8.69 -20.43 16.35
N VAL A 76 -7.99 -20.67 15.23
CA VAL A 76 -6.52 -20.84 15.24
C VAL A 76 -5.82 -19.58 15.74
N ILE A 77 -6.27 -18.40 15.27
CA ILE A 77 -5.72 -17.11 15.72
C ILE A 77 -5.91 -16.95 17.23
N ASP A 78 -7.14 -17.12 17.71
CA ASP A 78 -7.48 -16.88 19.12
C ASP A 78 -6.78 -17.87 20.05
N GLN A 79 -6.78 -19.16 19.70
CA GLN A 79 -6.09 -20.20 20.47
C GLN A 79 -4.60 -19.88 20.60
N LYS A 80 -3.91 -19.60 19.49
CA LYS A 80 -2.46 -19.34 19.51
C LYS A 80 -2.12 -18.05 20.23
N LEU A 81 -2.92 -17.00 20.06
CA LEU A 81 -2.72 -15.74 20.75
C LEU A 81 -2.93 -15.89 22.26
N ASN A 82 -3.96 -16.63 22.68
CA ASN A 82 -4.26 -16.89 24.08
C ASN A 82 -3.19 -17.79 24.72
N GLU A 83 -2.76 -18.87 24.05
CA GLU A 83 -1.65 -19.72 24.51
C GLU A 83 -0.38 -18.90 24.82
N LEU A 84 0.00 -17.99 23.92
CA LEU A 84 1.19 -17.14 24.12
C LEU A 84 1.02 -16.14 25.26
N LYS A 85 -0.17 -15.54 25.39
CA LYS A 85 -0.48 -14.62 26.49
C LYS A 85 -0.46 -15.33 27.85
N THR A 86 -1.08 -16.51 27.94
CA THR A 86 -1.11 -17.31 29.18
C THR A 86 0.29 -17.77 29.60
N LYS A 87 1.19 -18.04 28.64
CA LYS A 87 2.60 -18.33 28.91
C LYS A 87 3.44 -17.10 29.29
N GLY A 88 2.85 -15.90 29.32
CA GLY A 88 3.56 -14.66 29.61
C GLY A 88 4.59 -14.27 28.55
N ALA A 89 4.40 -14.69 27.30
CA ALA A 89 5.37 -14.45 26.23
C ALA A 89 5.60 -12.93 26.01
N PRO A 90 6.85 -12.47 25.84
CA PRO A 90 7.12 -11.06 25.55
C PRO A 90 6.43 -10.59 24.25
N GLN A 91 6.00 -9.33 24.22
CA GLN A 91 5.28 -8.75 23.07
C GLN A 91 6.03 -8.90 21.72
N LYS A 92 7.35 -8.88 21.75
CA LYS A 92 8.20 -9.07 20.56
C LYS A 92 8.11 -10.50 20.02
N GLU A 93 8.05 -11.48 20.92
CA GLU A 93 7.89 -12.89 20.57
C GLU A 93 6.50 -13.14 20.00
N ILE A 94 5.45 -12.64 20.66
CA ILE A 94 4.07 -12.68 20.15
C ILE A 94 4.02 -12.09 18.74
N THR A 95 4.63 -10.93 18.54
CA THR A 95 4.65 -10.26 17.23
C THR A 95 5.33 -11.12 16.17
N LEU A 96 6.48 -11.73 16.47
CA LEU A 96 7.20 -12.58 15.52
C LEU A 96 6.40 -13.85 15.22
N PHE A 97 5.86 -14.50 16.24
CA PHE A 97 5.06 -15.71 16.10
C PHE A 97 3.84 -15.45 15.21
N MET A 98 3.05 -14.40 15.49
CA MET A 98 1.84 -14.10 14.72
C MET A 98 2.13 -13.69 13.28
N LYS A 99 3.32 -13.12 12.98
CA LYS A 99 3.76 -12.86 11.60
C LYS A 99 4.07 -14.15 10.86
N ASN A 100 4.79 -15.06 11.51
CA ASN A 100 5.15 -16.35 10.95
C ASN A 100 3.89 -17.21 10.72
N LEU A 101 2.98 -17.25 11.70
CA LEU A 101 1.70 -17.92 11.57
C LEU A 101 0.92 -17.43 10.35
N GLY A 102 0.78 -16.12 10.16
CA GLY A 102 0.07 -15.58 8.99
C GLY A 102 0.72 -15.98 7.66
N THR A 103 2.05 -16.03 7.62
CA THR A 103 2.79 -16.48 6.43
C THR A 103 2.58 -17.96 6.16
N GLU A 104 2.57 -18.79 7.21
CA GLU A 104 2.32 -20.22 7.12
C GLU A 104 0.89 -20.51 6.66
N ARG A 105 -0.11 -19.86 7.28
CA ARG A 105 -1.53 -20.01 6.90
C ARG A 105 -1.79 -19.55 5.47
N ALA A 106 -1.21 -18.42 5.05
CA ALA A 106 -1.34 -17.96 3.67
C ALA A 106 -0.83 -19.01 2.67
N LYS A 107 0.37 -19.55 2.89
CA LYS A 107 0.97 -20.57 2.02
C LYS A 107 0.18 -21.88 2.02
N LEU A 108 -0.30 -22.32 3.18
CA LEU A 108 -1.15 -23.51 3.31
C LEU A 108 -2.35 -23.44 2.38
N HIS A 109 -2.92 -22.26 2.24
CA HIS A 109 -4.12 -22.02 1.45
C HIS A 109 -3.85 -21.51 0.02
N GLY A 110 -2.59 -21.47 -0.43
CA GLY A 110 -2.24 -21.08 -1.80
C GLY A 110 -2.13 -19.58 -2.05
N TRP A 111 -1.93 -18.77 -1.01
CA TRP A 111 -1.64 -17.34 -1.12
C TRP A 111 -0.21 -17.00 -0.68
N PRO A 112 0.44 -16.05 -1.36
CA PRO A 112 1.88 -15.80 -1.18
C PRO A 112 2.23 -15.13 0.16
N ASN A 113 1.27 -14.44 0.79
CA ASN A 113 1.49 -13.74 2.05
C ASN A 113 0.17 -13.41 2.78
N THR A 114 0.30 -13.01 4.04
CA THR A 114 -0.81 -12.68 4.95
C THR A 114 -1.71 -11.57 4.41
N TYR A 115 -1.16 -10.57 3.71
CA TYR A 115 -1.94 -9.46 3.18
C TYR A 115 -2.93 -9.95 2.13
N VAL A 116 -2.44 -10.62 1.09
CA VAL A 116 -3.30 -11.13 0.02
C VAL A 116 -4.30 -12.12 0.58
N PHE A 117 -3.85 -13.02 1.47
CA PHE A 117 -4.72 -14.02 2.08
C PHE A 117 -5.90 -13.39 2.85
N THR A 118 -5.62 -12.39 3.69
CA THR A 118 -6.68 -11.69 4.46
C THR A 118 -7.57 -10.81 3.58
N LYS A 119 -7.04 -10.24 2.49
CA LYS A 119 -7.85 -9.54 1.48
C LYS A 119 -8.82 -10.48 0.76
N THR A 120 -8.34 -11.67 0.37
CA THR A 120 -9.19 -12.72 -0.21
C THR A 120 -10.31 -13.09 0.76
N MET A 121 -9.99 -13.35 2.03
CA MET A 121 -11.00 -13.71 3.02
C MET A 121 -12.06 -12.63 3.21
N GLY A 122 -11.63 -11.37 3.34
CA GLY A 122 -12.55 -10.23 3.43
C GLY A 122 -13.44 -10.10 2.20
N GLU A 123 -12.91 -10.32 1.01
CA GLU A 123 -13.67 -10.26 -0.23
C GLU A 123 -14.74 -11.38 -0.31
N MET A 124 -14.38 -12.61 0.04
CA MET A 124 -15.29 -13.75 0.04
C MET A 124 -16.43 -13.57 1.04
N LEU A 125 -16.10 -13.25 2.30
CA LEU A 125 -17.09 -13.02 3.34
C LEU A 125 -18.05 -11.88 2.98
N MET A 126 -17.54 -10.82 2.34
CA MET A 126 -18.36 -9.72 1.86
C MET A 126 -19.30 -10.15 0.75
N GLN A 127 -18.84 -10.95 -0.22
CA GLN A 127 -19.69 -11.47 -1.29
C GLN A 127 -20.80 -12.37 -0.73
N GLN A 128 -20.49 -13.22 0.25
CA GLN A 128 -21.47 -14.05 0.96
C GLN A 128 -22.47 -13.22 1.78
N SER A 129 -22.00 -12.11 2.37
CA SER A 129 -22.79 -11.29 3.28
C SER A 129 -23.48 -10.09 2.61
N LYS A 130 -23.30 -9.82 1.31
CA LYS A 130 -23.76 -8.55 0.71
C LYS A 130 -25.28 -8.40 0.64
N GLU A 131 -26.03 -9.50 0.53
CA GLU A 131 -27.48 -9.50 0.27
C GLU A 131 -27.83 -8.56 -0.92
N ASN A 132 -28.73 -7.60 -0.69
CA ASN A 132 -29.20 -6.62 -1.68
C ASN A 132 -28.28 -5.39 -1.81
N LEU A 133 -27.12 -5.36 -1.14
CA LEU A 133 -26.18 -4.25 -1.22
C LEU A 133 -25.59 -4.18 -2.63
N SER A 134 -25.75 -3.03 -3.30
CA SER A 134 -25.02 -2.73 -4.54
C SER A 134 -23.52 -2.63 -4.22
N LEU A 135 -22.80 -3.68 -4.55
CA LEU A 135 -21.39 -3.86 -4.23
C LEU A 135 -20.54 -3.69 -5.50
N VAL A 136 -19.51 -2.86 -5.42
CA VAL A 136 -18.44 -2.74 -6.41
C VAL A 136 -17.11 -3.13 -5.77
N ILE A 137 -16.33 -3.98 -6.44
CA ILE A 137 -15.00 -4.40 -6.00
C ILE A 137 -13.97 -3.85 -6.98
N ILE A 138 -13.08 -2.98 -6.49
CA ILE A 138 -11.94 -2.49 -7.25
C ILE A 138 -10.71 -3.31 -6.84
N ARG A 139 -10.09 -4.00 -7.78
CA ARG A 139 -8.90 -4.83 -7.59
C ARG A 139 -7.71 -4.19 -8.31
N PRO A 140 -7.03 -3.21 -7.69
CA PRO A 140 -5.82 -2.63 -8.26
C PRO A 140 -4.65 -3.63 -8.23
N THR A 141 -3.74 -3.47 -9.20
CA THR A 141 -2.45 -4.17 -9.26
C THR A 141 -1.40 -3.41 -8.44
N VAL A 142 -0.10 -3.47 -8.77
CA VAL A 142 0.92 -2.71 -8.01
C VAL A 142 0.72 -1.22 -8.24
N VAL A 143 0.22 -0.54 -7.22
CA VAL A 143 0.01 0.91 -7.28
C VAL A 143 1.35 1.64 -7.22
N SER A 144 1.57 2.51 -8.19
CA SER A 144 2.70 3.42 -8.29
C SER A 144 2.29 4.86 -7.99
N GLY A 145 3.20 5.80 -8.22
CA GLY A 145 2.93 7.21 -8.02
C GLY A 145 1.83 7.73 -8.94
N THR A 146 1.41 8.95 -8.74
CA THR A 146 0.42 9.59 -9.62
C THR A 146 1.01 9.87 -10.99
N TYR A 147 0.19 9.67 -12.02
CA TYR A 147 0.52 10.03 -13.38
C TYR A 147 0.32 11.53 -13.62
N LYS A 148 -0.84 12.10 -13.27
CA LYS A 148 -1.13 13.54 -13.38
C LYS A 148 -1.66 14.18 -12.10
N GLU A 149 -2.51 13.50 -11.31
CA GLU A 149 -3.29 14.15 -10.25
C GLU A 149 -3.01 13.58 -8.86
N PRO A 150 -2.99 14.39 -7.79
CA PRO A 150 -3.16 15.85 -7.76
C PRO A 150 -1.95 16.63 -8.32
N PHE A 151 -0.82 15.95 -8.50
CA PHE A 151 0.34 16.40 -9.27
C PHE A 151 1.16 15.16 -9.65
N PRO A 152 1.91 15.17 -10.76
CA PRO A 152 2.69 14.02 -11.19
C PRO A 152 3.75 13.60 -10.15
N GLY A 153 3.91 12.28 -9.96
CA GLY A 153 4.96 11.72 -9.10
C GLY A 153 4.69 11.84 -7.60
N TRP A 154 3.45 12.08 -7.18
CA TRP A 154 3.08 11.94 -5.78
C TRP A 154 3.18 10.48 -5.35
N VAL A 155 3.90 10.23 -4.24
CA VAL A 155 4.11 8.92 -3.65
C VAL A 155 3.98 9.05 -2.14
N GLU A 156 3.18 8.19 -1.51
CA GLU A 156 2.96 8.22 -0.05
C GLU A 156 4.00 7.41 0.73
N ASP A 157 4.34 6.22 0.23
CA ASP A 157 5.19 5.27 0.96
C ASP A 157 6.30 4.62 0.13
N LEU A 158 7.19 3.93 0.83
CA LEU A 158 8.37 3.27 0.24
C LEU A 158 8.19 1.76 0.23
N LYS A 159 7.01 1.26 -0.13
CA LYS A 159 6.72 -0.18 -0.29
C LYS A 159 6.91 -0.63 -1.74
N THR A 160 6.95 -1.95 -1.94
CA THR A 160 6.96 -2.63 -3.25
C THR A 160 8.05 -2.10 -4.18
N ILE A 161 7.70 -1.58 -5.36
CA ILE A 161 8.66 -1.08 -6.37
C ILE A 161 9.49 0.10 -5.84
N ASN A 162 8.93 0.93 -4.95
CA ASN A 162 9.66 2.05 -4.37
C ASN A 162 10.81 1.56 -3.50
N THR A 163 10.65 0.45 -2.78
CA THR A 163 11.75 -0.16 -2.01
C THR A 163 12.92 -0.54 -2.94
N LEU A 164 12.63 -1.06 -4.14
CA LEU A 164 13.66 -1.44 -5.11
C LEU A 164 14.42 -0.21 -5.64
N PHE A 165 13.70 0.86 -6.00
CA PHE A 165 14.33 2.11 -6.43
C PHE A 165 15.21 2.72 -5.34
N VAL A 166 14.73 2.78 -4.10
CA VAL A 166 15.51 3.28 -2.95
C VAL A 166 16.78 2.45 -2.73
N ALA A 167 16.64 1.13 -2.76
CA ALA A 167 17.76 0.24 -2.52
C ALA A 167 18.80 0.28 -3.65
N SER A 168 18.33 0.40 -4.90
CA SER A 168 19.18 0.61 -6.07
C SER A 168 19.94 1.94 -5.98
N ALA A 169 19.23 3.04 -5.71
CA ALA A 169 19.82 4.38 -5.53
C ALA A 169 20.94 4.39 -4.48
N GLN A 170 20.73 3.67 -3.37
CA GLN A 170 21.67 3.60 -2.27
C GLN A 170 22.79 2.57 -2.46
N GLY A 171 22.84 1.86 -3.59
CA GLY A 171 23.83 0.81 -3.86
C GLY A 171 23.72 -0.38 -2.89
N ASN A 172 22.51 -0.66 -2.41
CA ASN A 172 22.20 -1.71 -1.44
C ASN A 172 21.49 -2.92 -2.06
N LEU A 173 21.25 -2.91 -3.37
CA LEU A 173 20.58 -3.99 -4.11
C LEU A 173 21.46 -4.46 -5.28
N PRO A 174 22.51 -5.28 -5.04
CA PRO A 174 23.42 -5.73 -6.11
C PRO A 174 22.81 -6.83 -6.99
N CYS A 175 21.86 -7.60 -6.46
CA CYS A 175 21.21 -8.69 -7.15
C CYS A 175 19.76 -8.90 -6.68
N LEU A 176 18.98 -9.59 -7.52
CA LEU A 176 17.57 -9.93 -7.30
C LEU A 176 17.29 -11.31 -7.93
N VAL A 177 16.11 -11.86 -7.65
CA VAL A 177 15.54 -13.02 -8.35
C VAL A 177 14.38 -12.59 -9.23
N GLY A 178 14.16 -13.32 -10.31
CA GLY A 178 13.02 -13.12 -11.21
C GLY A 178 13.34 -13.57 -12.62
N GLU A 179 12.30 -13.78 -13.41
CA GLU A 179 12.46 -14.10 -14.82
C GLU A 179 12.47 -12.84 -15.68
N THR A 180 13.20 -12.88 -16.81
CA THR A 180 13.41 -11.71 -17.67
C THR A 180 12.15 -11.27 -18.41
N LYS A 181 11.21 -12.19 -18.62
CA LYS A 181 9.96 -11.95 -19.35
C LYS A 181 8.78 -11.60 -18.43
N ILE A 182 8.99 -11.52 -17.12
CA ILE A 182 7.90 -11.27 -16.17
C ILE A 182 7.38 -9.86 -16.34
N ILE A 183 6.07 -9.78 -16.60
CA ILE A 183 5.31 -8.55 -16.61
C ILE A 183 5.09 -8.14 -15.16
N MET A 184 5.52 -6.93 -14.82
CA MET A 184 5.21 -6.29 -13.55
C MET A 184 3.99 -5.42 -13.76
N ASP A 185 2.82 -5.92 -13.35
CA ASP A 185 1.59 -5.15 -13.48
C ASP A 185 1.58 -3.97 -12.50
N VAL A 186 1.81 -2.78 -13.03
CA VAL A 186 1.92 -1.53 -12.29
C VAL A 186 0.89 -0.55 -12.83
N ILE A 187 0.23 0.19 -11.94
CA ILE A 187 -0.74 1.21 -12.34
C ILE A 187 -0.57 2.49 -11.50
N PRO A 188 -0.66 3.70 -12.07
CA PRO A 188 -0.68 4.94 -11.29
C PRO A 188 -1.90 5.04 -10.37
N VAL A 189 -1.71 5.57 -9.15
CA VAL A 189 -2.78 5.62 -8.13
C VAL A 189 -3.99 6.47 -8.53
N ASP A 190 -3.76 7.55 -9.28
CA ASP A 190 -4.81 8.42 -9.79
C ASP A 190 -5.70 7.72 -10.82
N MET A 191 -5.14 6.83 -11.65
CA MET A 191 -5.95 5.99 -12.53
C MET A 191 -6.84 5.03 -11.74
N VAL A 192 -6.36 4.47 -10.62
CA VAL A 192 -7.18 3.63 -9.73
C VAL A 192 -8.32 4.44 -9.11
N VAL A 193 -8.04 5.65 -8.63
CA VAL A 193 -9.06 6.53 -8.06
C VAL A 193 -10.10 6.94 -9.10
N ASN A 194 -9.66 7.28 -10.31
CA ASN A 194 -10.56 7.66 -11.41
C ASN A 194 -11.46 6.49 -11.83
N ALA A 195 -10.91 5.28 -11.98
CA ALA A 195 -11.70 4.08 -12.24
C ALA A 195 -12.74 3.83 -11.14
N MET A 196 -12.36 4.01 -9.87
CA MET A 196 -13.26 3.87 -8.73
C MET A 196 -14.42 4.88 -8.77
N ILE A 197 -14.14 6.16 -9.05
CA ILE A 197 -15.17 7.20 -9.14
C ILE A 197 -16.14 6.91 -10.28
N VAL A 198 -15.62 6.52 -11.45
CA VAL A 198 -16.44 6.20 -12.61
C VAL A 198 -17.30 4.96 -12.36
N ALA A 199 -16.75 3.93 -11.73
CA ALA A 199 -17.51 2.74 -11.32
C ALA A 199 -18.63 3.09 -10.34
N MET A 200 -18.36 3.96 -9.36
CA MET A 200 -19.38 4.44 -8.41
C MET A 200 -20.54 5.13 -9.12
N VAL A 201 -20.25 6.04 -10.04
CA VAL A 201 -21.26 6.80 -10.77
C VAL A 201 -22.08 5.88 -11.68
N ALA A 202 -21.43 4.95 -12.37
CA ALA A 202 -22.09 3.98 -13.22
C ALA A 202 -23.08 3.11 -12.42
N HIS A 203 -22.62 2.48 -11.34
CA HIS A 203 -23.45 1.62 -10.50
C HIS A 203 -24.54 2.38 -9.72
N ALA A 204 -24.32 3.66 -9.40
CA ALA A 204 -25.34 4.49 -8.75
C ALA A 204 -26.48 4.90 -9.70
N LYS A 205 -26.23 4.93 -11.01
CA LYS A 205 -27.24 5.20 -12.05
C LYS A 205 -27.94 3.91 -12.48
N GLN A 206 -27.16 2.87 -12.73
CA GLN A 206 -27.66 1.59 -13.20
C GLN A 206 -26.84 0.46 -12.56
N PRO A 207 -27.41 -0.28 -11.59
CA PRO A 207 -26.77 -1.48 -11.06
C PRO A 207 -26.45 -2.46 -12.19
N SER A 208 -25.27 -3.06 -12.15
CA SER A 208 -24.77 -3.99 -13.17
C SER A 208 -24.28 -5.27 -12.50
N ASP A 209 -24.46 -6.40 -13.17
CA ASP A 209 -23.90 -7.69 -12.73
C ASP A 209 -22.37 -7.71 -12.83
N ALA A 210 -21.78 -6.97 -13.78
CA ALA A 210 -20.35 -6.71 -13.83
C ALA A 210 -19.98 -5.66 -12.78
N ASN A 211 -19.47 -6.12 -11.64
CA ASN A 211 -19.17 -5.29 -10.48
C ASN A 211 -17.76 -5.47 -9.91
N ILE A 212 -16.90 -6.23 -10.58
CA ILE A 212 -15.50 -6.45 -10.24
C ILE A 212 -14.64 -5.83 -11.34
N TYR A 213 -13.66 -5.02 -10.92
CA TYR A 213 -12.81 -4.25 -11.81
C TYR A 213 -11.34 -4.46 -11.47
N HIS A 214 -10.58 -5.16 -12.32
CA HIS A 214 -9.12 -5.14 -12.29
C HIS A 214 -8.62 -3.83 -12.86
N VAL A 215 -7.91 -3.07 -12.04
CA VAL A 215 -7.29 -1.82 -12.48
C VAL A 215 -5.79 -2.05 -12.53
N GLY A 216 -5.30 -2.35 -13.73
CA GLY A 216 -3.92 -2.74 -14.01
C GLY A 216 -3.53 -2.40 -15.43
N SER A 217 -2.31 -2.75 -15.81
CA SER A 217 -1.77 -2.50 -17.15
C SER A 217 -1.31 -3.74 -17.89
N SER A 218 -1.24 -4.92 -17.25
CA SER A 218 -0.57 -6.09 -17.84
C SER A 218 -1.15 -6.57 -19.16
N LEU A 219 -2.46 -6.49 -19.36
CA LEU A 219 -3.10 -6.93 -20.60
C LEU A 219 -2.88 -5.94 -21.76
N ARG A 220 -3.00 -4.63 -21.48
CA ARG A 220 -3.03 -3.59 -22.53
C ARG A 220 -1.67 -2.95 -22.78
N ASN A 221 -1.01 -2.53 -21.71
CA ASN A 221 0.26 -1.81 -21.77
C ASN A 221 1.28 -2.43 -20.80
N PRO A 222 1.82 -3.63 -21.12
CA PRO A 222 2.70 -4.36 -20.23
C PRO A 222 4.06 -3.68 -20.07
N VAL A 223 4.60 -3.73 -18.84
CA VAL A 223 6.00 -3.35 -18.55
C VAL A 223 6.70 -4.51 -17.84
N THR A 224 7.93 -4.82 -18.25
CA THR A 224 8.68 -5.94 -17.68
C THR A 224 9.46 -5.53 -16.43
N LEU A 225 9.73 -6.50 -15.54
CA LEU A 225 10.63 -6.29 -14.40
C LEU A 225 12.00 -5.73 -14.84
N VAL A 226 12.56 -6.27 -15.92
CA VAL A 226 13.87 -5.83 -16.46
C VAL A 226 13.81 -4.37 -16.87
N SER A 227 12.76 -3.94 -17.58
CA SER A 227 12.57 -2.55 -17.98
C SER A 227 12.54 -1.61 -16.77
N ILE A 228 11.78 -1.95 -15.73
CA ILE A 228 11.69 -1.16 -14.49
C ILE A 228 13.07 -1.03 -13.81
N LEU A 229 13.81 -2.13 -13.69
CA LEU A 229 15.15 -2.12 -13.10
C LEU A 229 16.13 -1.30 -13.94
N ASP A 230 16.05 -1.38 -15.27
CA ASP A 230 16.88 -0.62 -16.20
C ASP A 230 16.55 0.89 -16.14
N TYR A 231 15.29 1.29 -16.02
CA TYR A 231 14.93 2.70 -15.79
C TYR A 231 15.56 3.24 -14.50
N GLY A 232 15.47 2.47 -13.41
CA GLY A 232 16.14 2.82 -12.16
C GLY A 232 17.65 2.98 -12.32
N PHE A 233 18.30 2.01 -12.98
CA PHE A 233 19.74 2.03 -13.23
C PHE A 233 20.16 3.25 -14.07
N VAL A 234 19.48 3.53 -15.18
CA VAL A 234 19.76 4.68 -16.04
C VAL A 234 19.56 5.99 -15.30
N TYR A 235 18.46 6.14 -14.54
CA TYR A 235 18.19 7.34 -13.76
C TYR A 235 19.31 7.61 -12.73
N PHE A 236 19.64 6.62 -11.89
CA PHE A 236 20.63 6.81 -10.82
C PHE A 236 22.09 6.84 -11.31
N THR A 237 22.35 6.38 -12.53
CA THR A 237 23.65 6.59 -13.19
C THR A 237 23.82 8.06 -13.60
N LYS A 238 22.77 8.67 -14.16
CA LYS A 238 22.76 10.09 -14.58
C LYS A 238 22.67 11.03 -13.38
N LYS A 239 21.91 10.66 -12.36
CA LYS A 239 21.70 11.43 -11.13
C LYS A 239 22.01 10.56 -9.91
N PRO A 240 23.29 10.40 -9.54
CA PRO A 240 23.69 9.58 -8.40
C PRO A 240 23.09 10.07 -7.09
N TRP A 241 22.68 9.13 -6.25
CA TRP A 241 22.26 9.45 -4.88
C TRP A 241 23.44 9.94 -4.05
N ILE A 242 23.25 11.01 -3.28
CA ILE A 242 24.27 11.53 -2.37
C ILE A 242 24.13 10.87 -0.99
N ASN A 243 25.19 10.16 -0.57
CA ASN A 243 25.21 9.49 0.72
C ASN A 243 25.36 10.47 1.89
N LYS A 244 25.43 9.97 3.13
CA LYS A 244 25.54 10.82 4.33
C LYS A 244 26.86 11.60 4.39
N GLN A 245 27.88 11.15 3.65
CA GLN A 245 29.21 11.76 3.57
C GLN A 245 29.34 12.73 2.39
N GLY A 246 28.24 13.10 1.72
CA GLY A 246 28.27 14.00 0.57
C GLY A 246 28.84 13.37 -0.70
N LYS A 247 29.12 12.07 -0.73
CA LYS A 247 29.69 11.39 -1.90
C LYS A 247 28.60 10.78 -2.77
N PRO A 248 28.73 10.87 -4.11
CA PRO A 248 27.82 10.17 -5.02
C PRO A 248 27.97 8.66 -4.89
N VAL A 249 26.86 7.95 -4.80
CA VAL A 249 26.81 6.50 -4.78
C VAL A 249 26.89 5.99 -6.22
N LYS A 250 27.91 5.18 -6.51
CA LYS A 250 28.02 4.47 -7.80
C LYS A 250 27.04 3.31 -7.82
N VAL A 251 26.03 3.38 -8.69
CA VAL A 251 25.10 2.29 -8.93
C VAL A 251 25.68 1.30 -9.95
N SER A 252 25.31 0.03 -9.81
CA SER A 252 25.64 -1.04 -10.76
C SER A 252 24.37 -1.65 -11.30
N LYS A 253 24.42 -2.22 -12.51
CA LYS A 253 23.29 -3.01 -13.03
C LYS A 253 23.00 -4.17 -12.06
N ILE A 254 21.74 -4.35 -11.72
CA ILE A 254 21.29 -5.39 -10.80
C ILE A 254 21.42 -6.74 -11.50
N ILE A 255 22.10 -7.69 -10.86
CA ILE A 255 22.20 -9.06 -11.39
C ILE A 255 20.87 -9.77 -11.10
N LEU A 256 20.15 -10.16 -12.15
CA LEU A 256 18.90 -10.89 -12.03
C LEU A 256 19.15 -12.40 -12.18
N PHE A 257 18.78 -13.17 -11.16
CA PHE A 257 18.88 -14.63 -11.18
C PHE A 257 17.52 -15.25 -11.51
N SER A 258 17.47 -16.08 -12.54
CA SER A 258 16.27 -16.84 -12.91
C SER A 258 15.93 -17.94 -11.90
N SER A 259 16.91 -18.47 -11.15
CA SER A 259 16.71 -19.51 -10.14
C SER A 259 17.10 -19.04 -8.75
N ILE A 260 16.28 -19.41 -7.75
CA ILE A 260 16.56 -19.18 -6.34
C ILE A 260 17.83 -19.91 -5.87
N ALA A 261 18.12 -21.08 -6.45
CA ALA A 261 19.31 -21.85 -6.11
C ALA A 261 20.59 -21.13 -6.55
N SER A 262 20.61 -20.59 -7.77
CA SER A 262 21.72 -19.79 -8.30
C SER A 262 21.91 -18.51 -7.49
N PHE A 263 20.82 -17.83 -7.13
CA PHE A 263 20.86 -16.67 -6.24
C PHE A 263 21.47 -17.02 -4.88
N HIS A 264 21.00 -18.11 -4.23
CA HIS A 264 21.56 -18.55 -2.96
C HIS A 264 23.04 -18.92 -3.09
N GLY A 265 23.45 -19.67 -4.11
CA GLY A 265 24.85 -20.01 -4.35
C GLY A 265 25.74 -18.77 -4.50
N TYR A 266 25.30 -17.80 -5.30
CA TYR A 266 25.98 -16.51 -5.44
C TYR A 266 26.05 -15.76 -4.11
N MET A 267 24.95 -15.68 -3.36
CA MET A 267 24.92 -15.02 -2.05
C MET A 267 25.84 -15.68 -1.03
N GLN A 268 25.92 -17.02 -1.04
CA GLN A 268 26.83 -17.79 -0.19
C GLN A 268 28.29 -17.43 -0.50
N ILE A 269 28.69 -17.55 -1.76
CA ILE A 269 30.08 -17.37 -2.19
C ILE A 269 30.51 -15.90 -2.07
N ARG A 270 29.71 -14.97 -2.61
CA ARG A 270 30.11 -13.58 -2.77
C ARG A 270 29.98 -12.74 -1.50
N TYR A 271 29.07 -13.12 -0.59
CA TYR A 271 28.75 -12.30 0.59
C TYR A 271 28.82 -13.07 1.91
N LEU A 272 28.17 -14.23 2.06
CA LEU A 272 28.09 -14.89 3.36
C LEU A 272 29.40 -15.53 3.80
N LEU A 273 30.15 -16.20 2.91
CA LEU A 273 31.47 -16.74 3.23
C LEU A 273 32.48 -15.64 3.62
N PRO A 274 32.65 -14.56 2.83
CA PRO A 274 33.47 -13.42 3.26
C PRO A 274 33.00 -12.78 4.58
N LEU A 275 31.68 -12.70 4.81
CA LEU A 275 31.13 -12.14 6.05
C LEU A 275 31.47 -13.02 7.27
N LYS A 276 31.47 -14.36 7.12
CA LYS A 276 31.95 -15.29 8.16
C LYS A 276 33.44 -15.09 8.43
N GLY A 277 34.26 -14.98 7.39
CA GLY A 277 35.69 -14.67 7.53
C GLY A 277 35.91 -13.34 8.27
N LEU A 278 35.16 -12.30 7.91
CA LEU A 278 35.20 -11.00 8.58
C LEU A 278 34.72 -11.08 10.04
N GLN A 279 33.77 -11.96 10.36
CA GLN A 279 33.35 -12.20 11.74
C GLN A 279 34.49 -12.75 12.59
N VAL A 280 35.23 -13.75 12.07
CA VAL A 280 36.39 -14.33 12.75
C VAL A 280 37.47 -13.26 12.92
N ALA A 281 37.82 -12.54 11.86
CA ALA A 281 38.79 -11.44 11.93
C ALA A 281 38.35 -10.37 12.95
N ASN A 282 37.07 -10.00 12.98
CA ASN A 282 36.54 -9.05 13.95
C ASN A 282 36.70 -9.54 15.40
N THR A 283 36.57 -10.84 15.65
CA THR A 283 36.83 -11.43 16.98
C THR A 283 38.32 -11.41 17.32
N VAL A 284 39.18 -11.83 16.39
CA VAL A 284 40.65 -11.88 16.58
C VAL A 284 41.23 -10.48 16.83
N PHE A 285 40.76 -9.48 16.09
CA PHE A 285 41.20 -8.09 16.22
C PHE A 285 40.34 -7.27 17.19
N HIS A 286 39.83 -7.89 18.26
CA HIS A 286 39.13 -7.20 19.36
C HIS A 286 38.08 -6.17 18.93
N ASN A 287 37.20 -6.55 18.00
CA ASN A 287 36.12 -5.72 17.44
C ASN A 287 36.53 -4.56 16.52
N PHE A 288 37.77 -4.52 16.02
CA PHE A 288 38.24 -3.47 15.10
C PHE A 288 37.34 -3.32 13.85
N PHE A 289 36.85 -4.43 13.28
CA PHE A 289 36.03 -4.44 12.06
C PHE A 289 34.51 -4.38 12.31
N LYS A 290 34.08 -4.10 13.55
CA LYS A 290 32.68 -4.27 13.96
C LYS A 290 31.71 -3.43 13.15
N GLY A 291 32.10 -2.21 12.78
CA GLY A 291 31.31 -1.33 11.91
C GLY A 291 31.07 -1.95 10.53
N VAL A 292 32.16 -2.33 9.85
CA VAL A 292 32.12 -2.93 8.51
C VAL A 292 31.32 -4.23 8.51
N TYR A 293 31.56 -5.11 9.48
CA TYR A 293 30.82 -6.36 9.64
C TYR A 293 29.31 -6.11 9.80
N ASN A 294 28.92 -5.19 10.68
CA ASN A 294 27.51 -4.90 10.94
C ASN A 294 26.82 -4.30 9.72
N ASP A 295 27.50 -3.43 8.97
CA ASP A 295 26.93 -2.82 7.79
C ASP A 295 26.77 -3.82 6.64
N LEU A 296 27.77 -4.66 6.38
CA LEU A 296 27.65 -5.75 5.40
C LEU A 296 26.57 -6.74 5.80
N ARG A 297 26.51 -7.15 7.07
CA ARG A 297 25.46 -8.06 7.57
C ARG A 297 24.07 -7.47 7.39
N LYS A 298 23.87 -6.17 7.64
CA LYS A 298 22.59 -5.48 7.42
C LYS A 298 22.21 -5.49 5.94
N LYS A 299 23.16 -5.20 5.03
CA LYS A 299 22.92 -5.22 3.58
C LYS A 299 22.52 -6.62 3.10
N VAL A 300 23.25 -7.66 3.51
CA VAL A 300 22.93 -9.06 3.16
C VAL A 300 21.53 -9.43 3.67
N LYS A 301 21.22 -9.15 4.94
CA LYS A 301 19.88 -9.39 5.49
C LYS A 301 18.79 -8.65 4.74
N PHE A 302 19.06 -7.42 4.32
CA PHE A 302 18.12 -6.61 3.54
C PHE A 302 17.82 -7.27 2.19
N VAL A 303 18.85 -7.65 1.42
CA VAL A 303 18.68 -8.29 0.10
C VAL A 303 17.92 -9.62 0.23
N MET A 304 18.30 -10.46 1.19
CA MET A 304 17.60 -11.73 1.45
C MET A 304 16.12 -11.51 1.75
N ARG A 305 15.80 -10.51 2.59
CA ARG A 305 14.41 -10.19 2.93
C ARG A 305 13.62 -9.64 1.74
N VAL A 306 14.22 -8.79 0.91
CA VAL A 306 13.57 -8.28 -0.32
C VAL A 306 13.21 -9.45 -1.23
N VAL A 307 14.15 -10.37 -1.45
CA VAL A 307 13.90 -11.56 -2.25
C VAL A 307 12.81 -12.44 -1.63
N GLU A 308 12.88 -12.74 -0.34
CA GLU A 308 11.88 -13.56 0.35
C GLU A 308 10.45 -12.98 0.25
N ILE A 309 10.30 -11.66 0.42
CA ILE A 309 9.01 -10.99 0.40
C ILE A 309 8.44 -10.87 -1.02
N TYR A 310 9.28 -10.52 -1.99
CA TYR A 310 8.79 -10.17 -3.34
C TYR A 310 8.95 -11.28 -4.38
N LYS A 311 9.64 -12.39 -4.05
CA LYS A 311 9.78 -13.55 -4.94
C LYS A 311 8.46 -13.97 -5.58
N PRO A 312 7.33 -14.12 -4.87
CA PRO A 312 6.09 -14.56 -5.51
C PRO A 312 5.62 -13.65 -6.65
N TYR A 313 5.95 -12.36 -6.58
CA TYR A 313 5.59 -11.36 -7.59
C TYR A 313 6.60 -11.31 -8.75
N PHE A 314 7.89 -11.54 -8.48
CA PHE A 314 8.92 -11.59 -9.52
C PHE A 314 8.90 -12.88 -10.37
N TYR A 315 8.07 -13.85 -9.97
CA TYR A 315 7.79 -15.09 -10.71
C TYR A 315 6.30 -15.23 -11.05
N PHE A 316 5.51 -14.17 -10.85
CA PHE A 316 4.08 -14.23 -11.13
C PHE A 316 3.84 -14.17 -12.65
N ASN A 317 3.44 -15.29 -13.24
CA ASN A 317 3.15 -15.41 -14.66
C ASN A 317 1.66 -15.27 -14.97
N GLY A 318 1.00 -14.29 -14.35
CA GLY A 318 -0.40 -13.96 -14.56
C GLY A 318 -0.56 -12.62 -15.27
N ILE A 319 -1.55 -12.53 -16.14
CA ILE A 319 -2.00 -11.30 -16.82
C ILE A 319 -3.43 -11.06 -16.35
N PHE A 320 -3.70 -9.88 -15.80
CA PHE A 320 -5.03 -9.53 -15.33
C PHE A 320 -5.86 -9.00 -16.49
N ASP A 321 -6.94 -9.72 -16.81
CA ASP A 321 -7.97 -9.22 -17.71
C ASP A 321 -8.62 -7.97 -17.13
N ASP A 322 -8.92 -7.01 -17.98
CA ASP A 322 -9.53 -5.73 -17.61
C ASP A 322 -10.79 -5.43 -18.45
N THR A 323 -11.45 -6.46 -18.97
CA THR A 323 -12.57 -6.33 -19.90
C THR A 323 -13.74 -5.51 -19.34
N ASN A 324 -14.14 -5.71 -18.08
CA ASN A 324 -15.16 -4.91 -17.38
C ASN A 324 -14.66 -3.47 -17.15
N THR A 325 -13.40 -3.30 -16.76
CA THR A 325 -12.79 -1.97 -16.55
C THR A 325 -12.75 -1.18 -17.86
N GLU A 326 -12.47 -1.84 -18.97
CA GLU A 326 -12.51 -1.27 -20.31
C GLU A 326 -13.93 -0.89 -20.73
N LYS A 327 -14.89 -1.79 -20.56
CA LYS A 327 -16.31 -1.49 -20.85
C LYS A 327 -16.80 -0.28 -20.04
N LEU A 328 -16.41 -0.20 -18.77
CA LEU A 328 -16.70 0.94 -17.90
C LEU A 328 -16.11 2.23 -18.47
N ARG A 329 -14.83 2.21 -18.86
CA ARG A 329 -14.13 3.34 -19.48
C ARG A 329 -14.80 3.81 -20.77
N MET A 330 -15.16 2.87 -21.65
CA MET A 330 -15.79 3.17 -22.94
C MET A 330 -17.21 3.73 -22.75
N THR A 331 -17.98 3.20 -21.81
CA THR A 331 -19.33 3.72 -21.47
C THR A 331 -19.26 5.14 -20.92
N ALA A 332 -18.26 5.43 -20.07
CA ALA A 332 -18.04 6.77 -19.54
C ALA A 332 -17.67 7.77 -20.66
N ARG A 333 -16.88 7.35 -21.66
CA ARG A 333 -16.51 8.19 -22.82
C ARG A 333 -17.72 8.50 -23.70
N GLY A 334 -18.55 7.49 -24.00
CA GLY A 334 -19.71 7.63 -24.88
C GLY A 334 -20.84 8.51 -24.31
N SER A 335 -20.96 8.61 -22.99
CA SER A 335 -22.05 9.34 -22.33
C SER A 335 -21.79 10.86 -22.17
N ARG A 336 -20.70 11.40 -22.74
CA ARG A 336 -20.22 12.79 -22.54
C ARG A 336 -20.10 13.20 -21.07
N THR A 337 -20.16 12.26 -20.12
CA THR A 337 -19.61 12.48 -18.79
C THR A 337 -18.18 12.94 -18.99
N GLU A 338 -17.83 14.02 -18.30
CA GLU A 338 -16.52 14.66 -18.17
C GLU A 338 -15.34 13.65 -18.11
N THR A 339 -15.05 12.99 -19.22
CA THR A 339 -14.11 11.86 -19.30
C THR A 339 -12.70 12.35 -19.49
N ASP A 340 -12.56 13.59 -19.95
CA ASP A 340 -11.32 14.35 -19.86
C ASP A 340 -10.93 14.63 -18.39
N LEU A 341 -11.88 14.63 -17.45
CA LEU A 341 -11.60 14.80 -16.02
C LEU A 341 -11.19 13.48 -15.35
N PHE A 342 -11.80 12.34 -15.69
CA PHE A 342 -11.51 11.04 -15.06
C PHE A 342 -10.83 10.07 -16.02
N TYR A 343 -9.53 10.27 -16.25
CA TYR A 343 -8.71 9.40 -17.10
C TYR A 343 -8.16 8.19 -16.31
N PHE A 344 -8.21 7.01 -16.91
CA PHE A 344 -7.64 5.78 -16.34
C PHE A 344 -7.31 4.76 -17.43
N ASP A 345 -6.86 5.24 -18.58
CA ASP A 345 -6.48 4.41 -19.74
C ASP A 345 -4.99 4.02 -19.65
N PRO A 346 -4.64 2.75 -19.39
CA PRO A 346 -3.26 2.33 -19.25
C PRO A 346 -2.44 2.51 -20.53
N ASP A 347 -3.06 2.49 -21.71
CA ASP A 347 -2.36 2.68 -23.00
C ASP A 347 -1.80 4.09 -23.17
N SER A 348 -2.25 5.05 -22.36
CA SER A 348 -1.70 6.41 -22.35
C SER A 348 -0.34 6.53 -21.65
N ILE A 349 0.13 5.47 -20.98
CA ILE A 349 1.37 5.51 -20.19
C ILE A 349 2.58 5.21 -21.06
N GLU A 350 3.40 6.22 -21.33
CA GLU A 350 4.75 6.04 -21.85
C GLU A 350 5.69 5.62 -20.72
N TRP A 351 5.86 4.30 -20.52
CA TRP A 351 6.55 3.75 -19.33
C TRP A 351 7.91 4.35 -19.04
N ARG A 352 8.74 4.55 -20.08
CA ARG A 352 10.07 5.12 -19.91
C ARG A 352 9.99 6.55 -19.40
N ASP A 353 9.12 7.37 -19.99
CA ASP A 353 8.91 8.75 -19.56
C ASP A 353 8.34 8.80 -18.14
N TYR A 354 7.28 8.02 -17.89
CA TYR A 354 6.65 7.93 -16.58
C TYR A 354 7.65 7.56 -15.47
N PHE A 355 8.46 6.51 -15.64
CA PHE A 355 9.42 6.13 -14.63
C PHE A 355 10.55 7.15 -14.48
N MET A 356 11.15 7.60 -15.59
CA MET A 356 12.34 8.47 -15.57
C MET A 356 12.05 9.89 -15.11
N ASN A 357 10.91 10.45 -15.51
CA ASN A 357 10.60 11.88 -15.36
C ASN A 357 9.53 12.15 -14.31
N THR A 358 8.74 11.14 -13.92
CA THR A 358 7.61 11.31 -12.98
C THR A 358 7.80 10.49 -11.71
N HIS A 359 7.82 9.16 -11.82
CA HIS A 359 7.74 8.27 -10.65
C HIS A 359 9.04 8.22 -9.83
N ILE A 360 10.19 7.95 -10.44
CA ILE A 360 11.47 7.86 -9.72
C ILE A 360 11.85 9.21 -9.08
N PRO A 361 11.70 10.37 -9.75
CA PRO A 361 11.85 11.68 -9.09
C PRO A 361 10.92 11.87 -7.89
N GLY A 362 9.67 11.40 -7.98
CA GLY A 362 8.72 11.38 -6.87
C GLY A 362 9.21 10.59 -5.66
N VAL A 363 9.72 9.38 -5.89
CA VAL A 363 10.32 8.53 -4.85
C VAL A 363 11.54 9.20 -4.21
N GLU A 364 12.39 9.84 -5.02
CA GLU A 364 13.56 10.60 -4.53
C GLU A 364 13.13 11.76 -3.62
N LYS A 365 12.10 12.53 -4.01
CA LYS A 365 11.54 13.62 -3.21
C LYS A 365 11.00 13.13 -1.87
N LEU A 366 10.25 12.03 -1.87
CA LEU A 366 9.74 11.40 -0.64
C LEU A 366 10.88 10.96 0.30
N LEU A 367 11.94 10.38 -0.27
CA LEU A 367 13.14 9.98 0.47
C LEU A 367 13.83 11.17 1.12
N GLN A 368 13.98 12.28 0.39
CA GLN A 368 14.59 13.51 0.91
C GLN A 368 13.75 14.09 2.06
N GLN A 369 12.42 14.17 1.90
CA GLN A 369 11.51 14.63 2.95
C GLN A 369 11.63 13.79 4.23
N LYS A 370 11.70 12.45 4.10
CA LYS A 370 11.89 11.55 5.25
C LYS A 370 13.27 11.66 5.91
N ARG A 371 14.30 12.13 5.20
CA ARG A 371 15.62 12.44 5.81
C ARG A 371 15.57 13.76 6.59
N SER A 372 14.88 14.77 6.07
CA SER A 372 14.77 16.09 6.71
C SER A 372 13.90 16.09 7.97
N PHE A 373 12.92 15.19 8.04
CA PHE A 373 12.04 15.01 9.21
C PHE A 373 12.16 13.58 9.75
N PRO A 374 13.21 13.23 10.53
CA PRO A 374 13.25 11.96 11.23
C PRO A 374 12.05 11.90 12.17
N LYS A 375 11.29 10.79 12.15
CA LYS A 375 10.12 10.61 13.02
C LYS A 375 10.49 10.93 14.47
N THR A 376 10.01 12.06 14.98
CA THR A 376 9.97 12.34 16.41
C THR A 376 9.26 11.15 17.04
N LYS A 377 9.87 10.53 18.06
CA LYS A 377 9.18 9.53 18.87
C LYS A 377 7.95 10.23 19.45
N VAL A 378 6.78 9.98 18.86
CA VAL A 378 5.52 10.28 19.53
C VAL A 378 5.54 9.42 20.79
N PHE A 379 5.68 10.06 21.95
CA PHE A 379 5.44 9.45 23.24
C PHE A 379 4.05 8.82 23.15
N ARG A 380 3.98 7.49 23.10
CA ARG A 380 2.72 6.80 23.39
C ARG A 380 2.46 7.05 24.86
N SER A 381 1.47 7.89 25.17
CA SER A 381 0.93 8.01 26.51
C SER A 381 0.58 6.61 27.03
N GLY A 382 0.92 6.38 28.29
CA GLY A 382 1.02 5.07 28.91
C GLY A 382 -0.28 4.29 29.06
N HIS A 383 -0.07 3.11 29.64
CA HIS A 383 -1.05 2.15 30.17
C HIS A 383 -2.39 2.76 30.61
N VAL A 384 -3.47 2.09 30.21
CA VAL A 384 -4.70 2.02 30.98
C VAL A 384 -4.74 0.62 31.61
N PRO A 385 -4.58 0.47 32.93
CA PRO A 385 -4.88 -0.79 33.61
C PRO A 385 -6.40 -0.99 33.69
N SER A 386 -6.84 -2.22 33.47
CA SER A 386 -8.21 -2.67 33.70
C SER A 386 -8.50 -2.81 35.20
N ASP A 387 -9.73 -2.44 35.56
CA ASP A 387 -10.44 -2.63 36.83
C ASP A 387 -10.05 -1.78 38.05
N LYS A 388 -10.89 -0.77 38.32
CA LYS A 388 -11.65 -0.60 39.59
C LYS A 388 -12.69 0.54 39.44
N THR A 389 -13.96 0.19 39.68
CA THR A 389 -15.07 1.04 40.15
C THR A 389 -15.00 2.55 39.89
N ILE A 390 -15.84 3.03 38.97
CA ILE A 390 -16.10 4.46 38.74
C ILE A 390 -17.09 4.94 39.80
N THR A 391 -16.63 5.77 40.73
CA THR A 391 -17.43 6.76 41.45
C THR A 391 -16.83 8.14 41.22
N ASP A 392 -17.72 9.13 41.20
CA ASP A 392 -17.52 10.51 40.77
C ASP A 392 -16.23 11.20 41.22
N ARG A 393 -15.57 11.89 40.28
CA ARG A 393 -15.00 13.24 40.48
C ARG A 393 -14.48 13.83 39.16
N VAL A 394 -15.11 14.92 38.76
CA VAL A 394 -14.72 15.81 37.66
C VAL A 394 -13.61 16.76 38.13
N MET A 395 -12.54 16.92 37.35
CA MET A 395 -11.71 18.14 37.36
C MET A 395 -11.36 18.55 35.92
N PRO A 396 -11.48 19.84 35.55
CA PRO A 396 -11.33 20.32 34.18
C PRO A 396 -9.85 20.60 33.82
N MET A 397 -9.44 20.20 32.61
CA MET A 397 -8.16 20.64 32.02
C MET A 397 -8.34 21.92 31.22
N THR A 398 -7.51 22.91 31.56
CA THR A 398 -7.39 24.26 31.00
C THR A 398 -6.88 24.27 29.56
N PHE A 399 -7.53 25.08 28.71
CA PHE A 399 -7.06 25.46 27.38
C PHE A 399 -5.96 26.53 27.49
N ILE A 400 -4.79 26.29 26.90
CA ILE A 400 -3.81 27.37 26.64
C ILE A 400 -4.03 27.85 25.19
N GLN A 401 -4.72 28.99 25.06
CA GLN A 401 -4.56 29.89 23.93
C GLN A 401 -3.19 30.58 24.04
N SER A 402 -2.40 30.60 22.97
CA SER A 402 -1.38 31.63 22.82
C SER A 402 -1.63 32.41 21.53
N SER A 403 -2.09 33.65 21.73
CA SER A 403 -1.92 34.74 20.80
C SER A 403 -1.14 35.81 21.56
N ARG A 404 0.02 36.21 21.03
CA ARG A 404 0.50 37.60 21.09
C ARG A 404 1.68 37.77 20.15
N MET A 405 1.56 38.87 19.40
CA MET A 405 2.52 39.40 18.45
C MET A 405 3.83 39.79 19.13
N GLY A 406 4.94 39.56 18.45
CA GLY A 406 6.21 40.23 18.67
C GLY A 406 6.75 40.65 17.31
N ASN A 407 6.75 41.96 17.05
CA ASN A 407 7.29 42.61 15.87
C ASN A 407 8.76 42.22 15.64
N THR A 408 9.08 41.66 14.48
CA THR A 408 10.38 41.88 13.82
C THR A 408 10.18 41.86 12.30
N HIS A 409 10.52 42.98 11.66
CA HIS A 409 10.49 43.18 10.22
C HIS A 409 11.62 42.41 9.54
N PHE A 410 11.30 41.55 8.56
CA PHE A 410 12.15 41.22 7.40
C PHE A 410 11.27 40.87 6.19
N PRO A 411 11.69 41.14 4.94
CA PRO A 411 10.79 41.30 3.80
C PRO A 411 10.35 39.98 3.17
N VAL A 412 9.06 39.89 2.83
CA VAL A 412 8.45 38.76 2.11
C VAL A 412 8.64 38.95 0.60
N SER A 413 9.32 38.01 -0.07
CA SER A 413 9.46 37.99 -1.52
C SER A 413 8.21 37.43 -2.22
N HIS A 414 7.89 37.96 -3.40
CA HIS A 414 6.79 37.55 -4.26
C HIS A 414 6.89 36.09 -4.76
N ARG A 415 6.61 35.08 -3.93
CA ARG A 415 6.31 33.70 -4.39
C ARG A 415 5.21 32.95 -3.62
N ASP A 416 4.60 33.53 -2.58
CA ASP A 416 3.63 32.81 -1.73
C ASP A 416 2.15 33.14 -1.96
N LYS A 417 1.80 33.88 -3.02
CA LYS A 417 0.38 34.17 -3.37
C LYS A 417 -0.33 33.02 -4.13
N THR A 418 0.38 31.97 -4.55
CA THR A 418 -0.19 30.84 -5.31
C THR A 418 -0.81 29.74 -4.44
N TYR A 419 -0.55 29.74 -3.12
CA TYR A 419 -1.09 28.73 -2.20
C TYR A 419 -2.56 28.98 -1.81
N PHE A 420 -2.98 30.25 -1.67
CA PHE A 420 -4.34 30.61 -1.25
C PHE A 420 -5.35 30.77 -2.40
N GLN A 421 -4.92 30.96 -3.64
CA GLN A 421 -5.84 31.03 -4.79
C GLN A 421 -6.32 29.64 -5.26
N ARG A 422 -5.58 28.55 -4.99
CA ARG A 422 -5.97 27.19 -5.43
C ARG A 422 -7.06 26.53 -4.58
N GLN A 423 -7.31 27.01 -3.36
CA GLN A 423 -8.47 26.55 -2.57
C GLN A 423 -9.81 27.10 -3.09
N ARG A 424 -9.82 28.17 -3.91
CA ARG A 424 -11.07 28.67 -4.53
C ARG A 424 -11.55 27.78 -5.68
N LEU A 425 -10.65 27.09 -6.39
CA LEU A 425 -11.02 26.17 -7.47
C LEU A 425 -11.65 24.87 -6.95
N SER A 426 -11.19 24.34 -5.81
CA SER A 426 -11.81 23.18 -5.13
C SER A 426 -13.26 23.43 -4.69
N LYS A 427 -13.62 24.67 -4.35
CA LYS A 427 -15.01 25.04 -4.04
C LYS A 427 -15.93 25.09 -5.26
N MET A 428 -15.39 25.33 -6.46
CA MET A 428 -16.15 25.32 -7.70
C MET A 428 -16.53 23.88 -8.09
N THR A 429 -15.61 22.92 -7.93
CA THR A 429 -15.83 21.49 -8.17
C THR A 429 -16.88 20.88 -7.23
N LEU A 430 -16.91 21.31 -5.96
CA LEU A 430 -17.93 20.90 -4.99
C LEU A 430 -19.33 21.49 -5.27
N ASN A 431 -19.41 22.68 -5.89
CA ASN A 431 -20.69 23.30 -6.25
C ASN A 431 -21.32 22.66 -7.50
N VAL A 432 -20.53 22.08 -8.42
CA VAL A 432 -21.07 21.33 -9.57
C VAL A 432 -21.70 20.00 -9.11
N LEU A 433 -21.09 19.31 -8.14
CA LEU A 433 -21.66 18.12 -7.49
C LEU A 433 -22.97 18.42 -6.74
N ARG A 434 -23.14 19.65 -6.23
CA ARG A 434 -24.35 20.11 -5.55
C ARG A 434 -25.54 20.30 -6.49
N ASN A 435 -25.31 20.57 -7.77
CA ASN A 435 -26.37 20.80 -8.75
C ASN A 435 -26.90 19.51 -9.41
N GLN A 436 -26.19 18.38 -9.32
CA GLN A 436 -26.63 17.09 -9.88
C GLN A 436 -27.21 16.11 -8.85
N ILE A 437 -27.04 16.38 -7.56
CA ILE A 437 -27.58 15.55 -6.47
C ILE A 437 -28.53 16.44 -5.66
N GLY A 438 -29.84 16.24 -5.86
CA GLY A 438 -30.90 17.00 -5.20
C GLY A 438 -30.64 17.23 -3.71
N ALA A 439 -30.97 18.45 -3.27
CA ALA A 439 -30.57 19.04 -2.00
C ALA A 439 -30.89 18.18 -0.76
N ALA A 440 -29.86 17.85 0.01
CA ALA A 440 -29.93 17.59 1.45
C ALA A 440 -28.65 18.16 2.11
N PRO A 441 -28.75 18.78 3.31
CA PRO A 441 -27.65 19.55 3.86
C PRO A 441 -26.46 18.66 4.25
N ILE A 442 -25.27 19.07 3.80
CA ILE A 442 -23.99 18.58 4.30
C ILE A 442 -23.82 19.18 5.70
N CYS A 443 -23.94 18.35 6.74
CA CYS A 443 -23.51 18.73 8.08
C CYS A 443 -21.98 18.92 8.09
N CYS A 444 -21.54 20.17 7.98
CA CYS A 444 -20.22 20.57 8.44
C CYS A 444 -20.17 20.38 9.96
N TRP A 445 -19.42 19.38 10.42
CA TRP A 445 -19.12 19.22 11.84
C TRP A 445 -18.24 20.39 12.31
N LYS A 446 -18.87 21.37 12.98
CA LYS A 446 -18.25 22.11 14.08
C LYS A 446 -18.56 21.35 15.37
N PRO A 447 -17.64 21.25 16.33
CA PRO A 447 -17.94 20.66 17.62
C PRO A 447 -18.82 21.66 18.40
N MET A 448 -20.04 21.26 18.71
CA MET A 448 -20.86 21.94 19.74
C MET A 448 -21.01 20.99 20.93
N SER A 449 -20.46 21.46 22.04
CA SER A 449 -20.77 21.10 23.42
C SER A 449 -22.28 21.05 23.64
N GLY A 450 -22.74 20.04 24.38
CA GLY A 450 -24.13 19.61 24.44
C GLY A 450 -25.11 20.52 25.17
N ILE A 451 -26.37 20.07 25.18
CA ILE A 451 -27.45 20.41 26.11
C ILE A 451 -28.28 19.13 26.32
N TYR A 452 -28.64 18.90 27.59
CA TYR A 452 -29.43 17.82 28.18
C TYR A 452 -30.93 17.84 27.78
N ALA A 453 -31.65 16.80 28.24
CA ALA A 453 -33.10 16.57 28.31
C ALA A 453 -33.68 15.81 27.11
N LEU A 454 -34.36 14.66 27.23
CA LEU A 454 -34.98 13.92 28.35
C LEU A 454 -34.84 12.42 28.05
#